data_AF-A0A0G1Y9J8-F1
#
_entry.id   AF-A0A0G1Y9J8-F1
#
_cell.length_a   1.000
_cell.length_b   1.000
_cell.length_c   1.000
_cell.angle_alpha   90.00
_cell.angle_beta   90.00
_cell.angle_gamma   90.00
#
_symmetry.space_group_name_H-M   'P 1'
#
loop_
_entity.id
_entity.type
_entity.pdbx_description
1 polymer ?
#
loop_
_entity_poly.entity_id
_entity_poly.type
_entity_poly.pdbx_seq_one_letter_code
_entity_poly.pdbx_strand_id
1 'polypeptide(L)'
;MSTWVQYKRKLAGLSQSEVAKSLGLSRPTYTKLEQGVAKPTEQQKALLARLFDVSVDTFEENAKRIADTRKISDRVEMRETPVENITKFKEVLLYILGKVGSRPNIGQTVLYKLLYFIDFDYYEKFEEQLIGATYIRNTYGPTPVSFAKIVKQLEREGRLIEIKSKYFDKDQTKYIPVTEANVSTLSGQELQHIDGVLLRLAHFSARQLSELSHKDTPWLVAKDKEVLEYEFVFYRPEETSVREYEPL
;
A
#
# COMPACT_ATOMS: atom_id res chain seq x y z
N MET A 1 17.57 -5.95 -6.06
CA MET A 1 16.13 -6.15 -6.31
C MET A 1 15.86 -7.64 -6.35
N SER A 2 14.89 -8.13 -5.59
CA SER A 2 14.55 -9.57 -5.60
C SER A 2 13.74 -9.88 -6.85
N THR A 3 14.16 -10.85 -7.66
CA THR A 3 13.37 -11.29 -8.83
C THR A 3 12.16 -12.13 -8.42
N TRP A 4 11.18 -12.26 -9.32
CA TRP A 4 10.04 -13.17 -9.18
C TRP A 4 10.46 -14.61 -8.81
N VAL A 5 11.59 -15.08 -9.36
CA VAL A 5 12.17 -16.39 -9.05
C VAL A 5 12.61 -16.50 -7.60
N GLN A 6 13.22 -15.44 -7.04
CA GLN A 6 13.61 -15.39 -5.63
C GLN A 6 12.40 -15.38 -4.70
N TYR A 7 11.33 -14.69 -5.09
CA TYR A 7 10.08 -14.64 -4.33
C TYR A 7 9.37 -16.00 -4.31
N LYS A 8 9.17 -16.63 -5.48
CA LYS A 8 8.52 -17.96 -5.59
C LYS A 8 9.33 -19.04 -4.88
N ARG A 9 10.66 -19.02 -4.96
CA ARG A 9 11.51 -19.93 -4.17
C ARG A 9 11.26 -19.80 -2.67
N LYS A 10 11.21 -18.57 -2.16
CA LYS A 10 11.00 -18.32 -0.72
C LYS A 10 9.60 -18.76 -0.28
N LEU A 11 8.58 -18.54 -1.09
CA LEU A 11 7.22 -19.04 -0.84
C LEU A 11 7.16 -20.57 -0.81
N ALA A 12 7.89 -21.24 -1.70
CA ALA A 12 7.99 -22.70 -1.72
C ALA A 12 8.88 -23.27 -0.59
N GLY A 13 9.47 -22.42 0.27
CA GLY A 13 10.36 -22.86 1.36
C GLY A 13 11.70 -23.45 0.90
N LEU A 14 12.05 -23.32 -0.37
CA LEU A 14 13.23 -23.96 -0.97
C LEU A 14 14.50 -23.11 -0.79
N SER A 15 15.64 -23.74 -0.60
CA SER A 15 16.95 -23.09 -0.61
C SER A 15 17.43 -22.82 -2.05
N GLN A 16 18.35 -21.85 -2.20
CA GLN A 16 18.97 -21.57 -3.50
C GLN A 16 19.68 -22.80 -4.09
N SER A 17 20.25 -23.64 -3.22
CA SER A 17 20.95 -24.86 -3.62
C SER A 17 20.00 -25.91 -4.20
N GLU A 18 18.80 -26.04 -3.63
CA GLU A 18 17.78 -27.00 -4.08
C GLU A 18 17.23 -26.61 -5.45
N VAL A 19 16.90 -25.33 -5.67
CA VAL A 19 16.43 -24.87 -6.98
C VAL A 19 17.54 -24.92 -8.03
N ALA A 20 18.78 -24.55 -7.68
CA ALA A 20 19.91 -24.64 -8.59
C ALA A 20 20.14 -26.09 -9.08
N LYS A 21 20.06 -27.07 -8.17
CA LYS A 21 20.19 -28.49 -8.51
C LYS A 21 19.08 -28.97 -9.45
N SER A 22 17.83 -28.55 -9.19
CA SER A 22 16.67 -28.87 -10.06
C SER A 22 16.77 -28.26 -11.47
N LEU A 23 17.55 -27.19 -11.63
CA LEU A 23 17.79 -26.53 -12.92
C LEU A 23 19.10 -26.96 -13.60
N GLY A 24 19.86 -27.89 -13.02
CA GLY A 24 21.18 -28.28 -13.52
C GLY A 24 22.22 -27.15 -13.44
N LEU A 25 22.03 -26.19 -12.54
CA LEU A 25 22.86 -25.00 -12.37
C LEU A 25 23.76 -25.09 -11.14
N SER A 26 24.91 -24.43 -11.20
CA SER A 26 25.69 -24.13 -9.99
C SER A 26 24.96 -23.10 -9.12
N ARG A 27 25.10 -23.19 -7.80
CA ARG A 27 24.53 -22.21 -6.86
C ARG A 27 24.89 -20.76 -7.21
N PRO A 28 26.15 -20.41 -7.54
CA PRO A 28 26.49 -19.06 -7.99
C PRO A 28 25.76 -18.61 -9.25
N THR A 29 25.54 -19.51 -10.22
CA THR A 29 24.80 -19.20 -11.46
C THR A 29 23.33 -18.93 -11.15
N TYR A 30 22.73 -19.70 -10.25
CA TYR A 30 21.36 -19.49 -9.80
C TYR A 30 21.20 -18.19 -8.99
N THR A 31 22.18 -17.82 -8.15
CA THR A 31 22.17 -16.52 -7.46
C THR A 31 22.18 -15.36 -8.45
N LYS A 32 22.95 -15.44 -9.55
CA LYS A 32 22.93 -14.43 -10.63
C LYS A 32 21.60 -14.38 -11.36
N LEU A 33 20.90 -15.51 -11.48
CA LEU A 33 19.55 -15.59 -12.03
C LEU A 33 18.54 -14.90 -11.10
N GLU A 34 18.63 -15.12 -9.78
CA GLU A 34 17.79 -14.43 -8.79
C GLU A 34 18.05 -12.92 -8.73
N GLN A 35 19.23 -12.47 -9.13
CA GLN A 35 19.62 -11.06 -9.21
C GLN A 35 19.29 -10.42 -10.56
N GLY A 36 18.75 -11.18 -11.52
CA GLY A 36 18.42 -10.70 -12.87
C GLY A 36 19.62 -10.50 -13.80
N VAL A 37 20.82 -10.93 -13.38
CA VAL A 37 22.06 -10.83 -14.17
C VAL A 37 22.17 -11.94 -15.21
N ALA A 38 21.64 -13.13 -14.90
CA ALA A 38 21.60 -14.27 -15.81
C ALA A 38 20.16 -14.60 -16.22
N LYS A 39 19.95 -14.88 -17.52
CA LYS A 39 18.64 -15.28 -18.05
C LYS A 39 18.56 -16.81 -18.15
N PRO A 40 17.45 -17.44 -17.71
CA PRO A 40 17.25 -18.88 -17.88
C PRO A 40 17.03 -19.24 -19.35
N THR A 41 17.49 -20.43 -19.74
CA THR A 41 17.16 -21.09 -21.02
C THR A 41 15.70 -21.55 -21.05
N GLU A 42 15.14 -21.82 -22.23
CA GLU A 42 13.75 -22.33 -22.38
C GLU A 42 13.49 -23.62 -21.59
N GLN A 43 14.48 -24.50 -21.51
CA GLN A 43 14.38 -25.72 -20.68
C GLN A 43 14.32 -25.39 -19.17
N GLN A 44 15.12 -24.42 -18.71
CA GLN A 44 15.13 -23.98 -17.31
C GLN A 44 13.86 -23.22 -16.93
N LYS A 45 13.30 -22.47 -17.86
CA LYS A 45 12.02 -21.79 -17.73
C LYS A 45 10.87 -22.78 -17.50
N ALA A 46 10.81 -23.83 -18.32
CA ALA A 46 9.83 -24.90 -18.16
C ALA A 46 9.99 -25.65 -16.82
N LEU A 47 11.23 -25.89 -16.37
CA LEU A 47 11.51 -26.50 -15.07
C LEU A 47 11.11 -25.58 -13.91
N LEU A 48 11.36 -24.27 -13.99
CA LEU A 48 10.92 -23.30 -12.99
C LEU A 48 9.39 -23.21 -12.89
N ALA A 49 8.69 -23.23 -14.04
CA ALA A 49 7.24 -23.24 -14.10
C ALA A 49 6.65 -24.48 -13.41
N ARG A 50 7.21 -25.66 -13.69
CA ARG A 50 6.83 -26.92 -13.03
C ARG A 50 7.17 -26.93 -11.54
N LEU A 51 8.34 -26.43 -11.15
CA LEU A 51 8.81 -26.44 -9.77
C LEU A 51 7.96 -25.55 -8.85
N PHE A 52 7.35 -24.49 -9.40
CA PHE A 52 6.54 -23.54 -8.65
C PHE A 52 5.03 -23.69 -8.88
N ASP A 53 4.60 -24.77 -9.54
CA ASP A 53 3.22 -25.10 -9.84
C ASP A 53 2.48 -23.99 -10.62
N VAL A 54 3.10 -23.54 -11.71
CA VAL A 54 2.57 -22.49 -12.58
C VAL A 54 2.49 -23.00 -14.02
N SER A 55 1.33 -22.86 -14.68
CA SER A 55 1.09 -23.31 -16.06
C SER A 55 2.06 -22.67 -17.07
N VAL A 56 2.58 -23.46 -18.00
CA VAL A 56 3.54 -23.04 -19.05
C VAL A 56 2.97 -21.92 -19.94
N ASP A 57 1.64 -21.82 -20.06
CA ASP A 57 0.99 -20.77 -20.85
C ASP A 57 1.17 -19.36 -20.26
N THR A 58 1.37 -19.24 -18.95
CA THR A 58 1.76 -17.95 -18.32
C THR A 58 3.21 -17.52 -18.60
N PHE A 59 4.02 -18.39 -19.22
CA PHE A 59 5.41 -18.08 -19.55
C PHE A 59 5.54 -17.16 -20.77
N GLU A 60 4.71 -17.38 -21.80
CA GLU A 60 4.75 -16.63 -23.05
C GLU A 60 3.86 -15.38 -23.04
N GLU A 61 2.69 -15.42 -22.38
CA GLU A 61 1.83 -14.24 -22.24
C GLU A 61 2.47 -13.16 -21.37
N ASN A 62 3.16 -13.54 -20.29
CA ASN A 62 3.92 -12.57 -19.51
C ASN A 62 5.19 -12.12 -20.24
N ALA A 63 5.87 -12.98 -21.00
CA ALA A 63 7.05 -12.58 -21.77
C ALA A 63 6.72 -11.64 -22.95
N LYS A 64 5.58 -11.84 -23.64
CA LYS A 64 5.08 -10.93 -24.67
C LYS A 64 4.53 -9.63 -24.09
N ARG A 65 3.80 -9.68 -22.96
CA ARG A 65 3.43 -8.46 -22.22
C ARG A 65 4.64 -7.66 -21.80
N ILE A 66 5.72 -8.31 -21.33
CA ILE A 66 7.02 -7.71 -20.98
C ILE A 66 7.81 -7.20 -22.20
N ALA A 67 7.65 -7.81 -23.38
CA ALA A 67 8.30 -7.38 -24.62
C ALA A 67 7.59 -6.20 -25.29
N ASP A 68 6.26 -6.15 -25.24
CA ASP A 68 5.49 -4.99 -25.68
C ASP A 68 5.63 -3.82 -24.70
N THR A 69 5.88 -4.06 -23.41
CA THR A 69 6.31 -2.99 -22.47
C THR A 69 7.68 -2.42 -22.84
N ARG A 70 8.58 -3.18 -23.50
CA ARG A 70 9.91 -2.67 -23.89
C ARG A 70 9.89 -1.72 -25.09
N LYS A 71 8.86 -1.76 -25.94
CA LYS A 71 8.66 -0.71 -26.96
C LYS A 71 7.95 0.52 -26.42
N ILE A 72 7.24 0.38 -25.29
CA ILE A 72 6.66 1.51 -24.54
C ILE A 72 7.69 2.11 -23.57
N SER A 73 8.72 1.36 -23.15
CA SER A 73 9.72 1.80 -22.16
C SER A 73 10.63 2.94 -22.63
N ASP A 74 10.67 3.23 -23.93
CA ASP A 74 11.35 4.43 -24.44
C ASP A 74 10.46 5.70 -24.36
N ARG A 75 9.20 5.58 -23.91
CA ARG A 75 8.26 6.72 -23.83
C ARG A 75 7.64 7.01 -22.46
N VAL A 76 7.75 6.15 -21.45
CA VAL A 76 7.17 6.44 -20.12
C VAL A 76 8.10 6.01 -18.99
N GLU A 77 9.14 6.81 -18.75
CA GLU A 77 9.63 7.04 -17.40
C GLU A 77 8.59 7.89 -16.64
N MET A 78 7.58 7.26 -16.06
CA MET A 78 6.78 7.89 -15.01
C MET A 78 6.57 6.86 -13.91
N ARG A 79 7.45 6.87 -12.91
CA ARG A 79 7.01 6.53 -11.56
C ARG A 79 5.90 7.52 -11.24
N GLU A 80 4.67 7.10 -11.02
CA GLU A 80 3.62 8.01 -10.57
C GLU A 80 3.96 8.49 -9.16
N THR A 81 4.73 9.56 -9.10
CA THR A 81 5.12 10.21 -7.85
C THR A 81 3.83 10.71 -7.20
N PRO A 82 3.59 10.45 -5.90
CA PRO A 82 2.38 10.92 -5.23
C PRO A 82 2.18 12.42 -5.45
N VAL A 83 1.04 12.81 -6.02
CA VAL A 83 0.69 14.22 -6.25
C VAL A 83 -0.31 14.64 -5.19
N GLU A 84 0.22 15.10 -4.05
CA GLU A 84 -0.60 15.43 -2.89
C GLU A 84 -1.54 16.61 -3.14
N ASN A 85 -2.84 16.36 -3.04
CA ASN A 85 -3.87 17.40 -3.06
C ASN A 85 -4.13 17.92 -1.64
N ILE A 86 -3.45 19.00 -1.27
CA ILE A 86 -3.53 19.63 0.06
C ILE A 86 -4.96 20.02 0.44
N THR A 87 -5.72 20.58 -0.50
CA THR A 87 -7.11 20.98 -0.25
C THR A 87 -7.96 19.76 0.07
N LYS A 88 -7.84 18.71 -0.75
CA LYS A 88 -8.59 17.47 -0.54
C LYS A 88 -8.16 16.76 0.75
N PHE A 89 -6.87 16.75 1.10
CA PHE A 89 -6.40 16.23 2.39
C PHE A 89 -7.17 16.89 3.54
N LYS A 90 -7.18 18.23 3.59
CA LYS A 90 -7.89 18.98 4.65
C LYS A 90 -9.35 18.56 4.77
N GLU A 91 -10.06 18.52 3.66
CA GLU A 91 -11.50 18.20 3.67
C GLU A 91 -11.75 16.73 4.02
N VAL A 92 -10.94 15.79 3.54
CA VAL A 92 -11.03 14.36 3.93
C VAL A 92 -10.75 14.19 5.42
N LEU A 93 -9.73 14.87 5.98
CA LEU A 93 -9.44 14.81 7.40
C LEU A 93 -10.61 15.32 8.24
N LEU A 94 -11.17 16.48 7.89
CA LEU A 94 -12.34 17.03 8.57
C LEU A 94 -13.56 16.10 8.43
N TYR A 95 -13.73 15.47 7.27
CA TYR A 95 -14.86 14.56 7.01
C TYR A 95 -14.77 13.31 7.90
N ILE A 96 -13.60 12.66 7.95
CA ILE A 96 -13.35 11.52 8.83
C ILE A 96 -13.63 11.92 10.29
N LEU A 97 -13.11 13.07 10.72
CA LEU A 97 -13.29 13.54 12.09
C LEU A 97 -14.75 13.85 12.43
N GLY A 98 -15.51 14.44 11.50
CA GLY A 98 -16.95 14.67 11.68
C GLY A 98 -17.76 13.38 11.79
N LYS A 99 -17.35 12.32 11.07
CA LYS A 99 -18.03 11.01 11.09
C LYS A 99 -17.67 10.14 12.29
N VAL A 100 -16.40 10.09 12.66
CA VAL A 100 -15.90 9.12 13.66
C VAL A 100 -14.98 9.71 14.72
N GLY A 101 -14.55 10.97 14.63
CA GLY A 101 -13.57 11.57 15.54
C GLY A 101 -13.99 11.62 17.02
N SER A 102 -15.30 11.63 17.29
CA SER A 102 -15.84 11.58 18.66
C SER A 102 -15.64 10.22 19.33
N ARG A 103 -15.44 9.14 18.58
CA ARG A 103 -15.26 7.79 19.14
C ARG A 103 -14.00 7.72 20.01
N PRO A 104 -14.02 6.97 21.13
CA PRO A 104 -12.92 6.99 22.10
C PRO A 104 -11.63 6.32 21.57
N ASN A 105 -11.74 5.35 20.66
CA ASN A 105 -10.59 4.70 20.02
C ASN A 105 -9.89 5.58 18.97
N ILE A 106 -10.53 6.65 18.48
CA ILE A 106 -10.02 7.49 17.39
C ILE A 106 -9.06 8.56 17.94
N GLY A 107 -7.78 8.21 17.99
CA GLY A 107 -6.67 9.13 18.19
C GLY A 107 -5.78 9.24 16.96
N GLN A 108 -4.72 10.06 17.05
CA GLN A 108 -3.76 10.32 15.97
C GLN A 108 -3.26 9.05 15.26
N THR A 109 -2.87 8.01 16.01
CA THR A 109 -2.39 6.76 15.42
C THR A 109 -3.43 6.10 14.54
N VAL A 110 -4.71 6.09 14.95
CA VAL A 110 -5.80 5.51 14.15
C VAL A 110 -6.05 6.34 12.91
N LEU A 111 -6.07 7.67 13.03
CA LEU A 111 -6.26 8.57 11.88
C LEU A 111 -5.22 8.35 10.78
N TYR A 112 -3.96 8.11 11.15
CA TYR A 112 -2.92 7.82 10.15
C TYR A 112 -3.23 6.58 9.31
N LYS A 113 -3.84 5.55 9.92
CA LYS A 113 -4.16 4.29 9.23
C LYS A 113 -5.42 4.44 8.43
N LEU A 114 -6.42 5.16 8.94
CA LEU A 114 -7.62 5.47 8.17
C LEU A 114 -7.27 6.26 6.91
N LEU A 115 -6.45 7.30 7.01
CA LEU A 115 -5.97 8.07 5.85
C LEU A 115 -5.22 7.17 4.85
N TYR A 116 -4.29 6.35 5.36
CA TYR A 116 -3.54 5.40 4.53
C TYR A 116 -4.45 4.43 3.76
N PHE A 117 -5.36 3.75 4.44
CA PHE A 117 -6.27 2.80 3.78
C PHE A 117 -7.25 3.52 2.85
N ILE A 118 -7.74 4.71 3.20
CA ILE A 118 -8.58 5.51 2.30
C ILE A 118 -7.85 5.77 0.98
N ASP A 119 -6.60 6.23 1.04
CA ASP A 119 -5.83 6.63 -0.15
C ASP A 119 -5.40 5.40 -0.98
N PHE A 120 -4.82 4.39 -0.33
CA PHE A 120 -4.28 3.22 -1.00
C PHE A 120 -5.37 2.27 -1.50
N ASP A 121 -6.46 2.07 -0.75
CA ASP A 121 -7.59 1.26 -1.20
C ASP A 121 -8.30 1.93 -2.38
N TYR A 122 -8.29 3.27 -2.45
CA TYR A 122 -8.86 4.00 -3.59
C TYR A 122 -8.00 3.78 -4.83
N TYR A 123 -6.68 3.89 -4.70
CA TYR A 123 -5.74 3.60 -5.80
C TYR A 123 -5.82 2.15 -6.28
N GLU A 124 -6.00 1.18 -5.38
CA GLU A 124 -6.16 -0.23 -5.78
C GLU A 124 -7.42 -0.44 -6.65
N LYS A 125 -8.51 0.24 -6.31
CA LYS A 125 -9.79 0.09 -7.01
C LYS A 125 -9.83 0.84 -8.33
N PHE A 126 -9.35 2.08 -8.34
CA PHE A 126 -9.61 3.03 -9.42
C PHE A 126 -8.34 3.48 -10.14
N GLU A 127 -7.16 3.07 -9.67
CA GLU A 127 -5.86 3.47 -10.23
C GLU A 127 -5.65 5.00 -10.21
N GLU A 128 -6.39 5.69 -9.33
CA GLU A 128 -6.32 7.13 -9.10
C GLU A 128 -5.99 7.39 -7.63
N GLN A 129 -5.27 8.48 -7.34
CA GLN A 129 -4.97 8.87 -5.96
C GLN A 129 -6.10 9.74 -5.40
N LEU A 130 -6.65 9.39 -4.23
CA LEU A 130 -7.69 10.20 -3.59
C LEU A 130 -7.08 11.46 -3.01
N ILE A 131 -6.21 11.33 -2.01
CA ILE A 131 -5.47 12.45 -1.43
C ILE A 131 -4.11 12.59 -2.12
N GLY A 132 -3.49 11.47 -2.50
CA GLY A 132 -2.14 11.45 -3.07
C GLY A 132 -1.07 11.81 -2.04
N ALA A 133 -1.34 11.59 -0.75
CA ALA A 133 -0.40 11.95 0.29
C ALA A 133 0.84 11.05 0.23
N THR A 134 1.99 11.59 0.64
CA THR A 134 3.20 10.80 0.84
C THR A 134 3.14 10.11 2.21
N TYR A 135 3.21 8.78 2.21
CA TYR A 135 3.27 7.98 3.43
C TYR A 135 4.65 7.37 3.59
N ILE A 136 5.14 7.30 4.83
CA ILE A 136 6.39 6.60 5.16
C ILE A 136 6.13 5.42 6.08
N ARG A 137 6.98 4.40 5.97
CA ARG A 137 7.04 3.31 6.94
C ARG A 137 7.50 3.83 8.29
N ASN A 138 6.72 3.55 9.33
CA ASN A 138 7.09 3.75 10.73
C ASN A 138 6.80 2.49 11.56
N THR A 139 7.37 2.44 12.76
CA THR A 139 7.26 1.34 13.73
C THR A 139 5.83 0.89 14.02
N TYR A 140 4.88 1.83 14.02
CA TYR A 140 3.47 1.56 14.33
C TYR A 140 2.57 1.61 13.09
N GLY A 141 3.12 1.41 11.90
CA GLY A 141 2.39 1.46 10.63
C GLY A 141 2.69 2.72 9.80
N PRO A 142 2.00 2.90 8.66
CA PRO A 142 2.19 4.04 7.77
C PRO A 142 1.88 5.36 8.45
N THR A 143 2.57 6.42 8.02
CA THR A 143 2.38 7.79 8.52
C THR A 143 2.39 8.78 7.37
N PRO A 144 1.33 9.59 7.19
CA PRO A 144 1.33 10.68 6.21
C PRO A 144 2.30 11.79 6.64
N VAL A 145 3.28 12.09 5.78
CA VAL A 145 4.37 13.04 6.06
C VAL A 145 3.84 14.46 6.30
N SER A 146 2.85 14.88 5.53
CA SER A 146 2.28 16.22 5.55
C SER A 146 1.28 16.45 6.69
N PHE A 147 0.88 15.42 7.46
CA PHE A 147 -0.22 15.51 8.42
C PHE A 147 -0.04 16.64 9.43
N ALA A 148 1.14 16.75 10.05
CA ALA A 148 1.40 17.81 11.04
C ALA A 148 1.31 19.21 10.43
N LYS A 149 1.66 19.37 9.15
CA LYS A 149 1.51 20.62 8.40
C LYS A 149 0.04 20.91 8.11
N ILE A 150 -0.74 19.90 7.72
CA ILE A 150 -2.18 20.01 7.46
C ILE A 150 -2.95 20.43 8.72
N VAL A 151 -2.70 19.75 9.85
CA VAL A 151 -3.30 20.10 11.16
C VAL A 151 -3.00 21.55 11.53
N LYS A 152 -1.72 21.96 11.50
CA LYS A 152 -1.33 23.36 11.80
C LYS A 152 -1.94 24.39 10.86
N GLN A 153 -2.27 24.03 9.63
CA GLN A 153 -3.00 24.92 8.71
C GLN A 153 -4.46 25.04 9.15
N LEU A 154 -5.13 23.91 9.41
CA LEU A 154 -6.52 23.90 9.87
C LEU A 154 -6.72 24.60 11.22
N GLU A 155 -5.77 24.48 12.15
CA GLU A 155 -5.79 25.20 13.43
C GLU A 155 -5.68 26.71 13.24
N ARG A 156 -4.78 27.16 12.36
CA ARG A 156 -4.64 28.60 12.02
C ARG A 156 -5.88 29.15 11.31
N GLU A 157 -6.56 28.31 10.55
CA GLU A 157 -7.84 28.64 9.90
C GLU A 157 -9.02 28.56 10.88
N GLY A 158 -8.81 28.13 12.14
CA GLY A 158 -9.87 27.98 13.13
C GLY A 158 -10.84 26.82 12.85
N ARG A 159 -10.44 25.87 11.99
CA ARG A 159 -11.28 24.76 11.53
C ARG A 159 -11.08 23.46 12.31
N LEU A 160 -9.99 23.35 13.06
CA LEU A 160 -9.60 22.18 13.81
C LEU A 160 -8.94 22.57 15.13
N ILE A 161 -9.11 21.75 16.16
CA ILE A 161 -8.40 21.89 17.44
C ILE A 161 -7.74 20.55 17.79
N GLU A 162 -6.45 20.56 18.12
CA GLU A 162 -5.77 19.43 18.77
C GLU A 162 -6.01 19.45 20.28
N ILE A 163 -6.42 18.31 20.84
CA ILE A 163 -6.57 18.12 22.29
C ILE A 163 -5.72 16.95 22.77
N LYS A 164 -5.13 17.09 23.96
CA LYS A 164 -4.50 15.98 24.69
C LYS A 164 -5.52 15.40 25.64
N SER A 165 -5.71 14.09 25.56
CA SER A 165 -6.65 13.33 26.37
C SER A 165 -5.99 12.05 26.87
N LYS A 166 -6.67 11.32 27.74
CA LYS A 166 -6.26 9.97 28.12
C LYS A 166 -7.24 8.96 27.52
N TYR A 167 -6.71 7.88 26.97
CA TYR A 167 -7.47 6.69 26.61
C TYR A 167 -6.92 5.52 27.39
N PHE A 168 -7.69 5.05 28.38
CA PHE A 168 -7.16 4.27 29.51
C PHE A 168 -6.00 5.01 30.19
N ASP A 169 -4.85 4.37 30.41
CA ASP A 169 -3.67 4.96 31.07
C ASP A 169 -2.66 5.56 30.09
N LYS A 170 -3.04 5.73 28.81
CA LYS A 170 -2.14 6.23 27.76
C LYS A 170 -2.55 7.61 27.29
N ASP A 171 -1.56 8.47 27.09
CA ASP A 171 -1.76 9.75 26.44
C ASP A 171 -2.25 9.54 25.00
N GLN A 172 -3.31 10.25 24.65
CA GLN A 172 -3.94 10.21 23.35
C GLN A 172 -4.14 11.64 22.83
N THR A 173 -3.53 11.93 21.70
CA THR A 173 -3.84 13.13 20.92
C THR A 173 -5.11 12.89 20.11
N LYS A 174 -6.12 13.73 20.30
CA LYS A 174 -7.35 13.77 19.49
C LYS A 174 -7.45 15.09 18.74
N TYR A 175 -8.22 15.06 17.67
CA TYR A 175 -8.48 16.21 16.82
C TYR A 175 -9.99 16.42 16.75
N ILE A 176 -10.44 17.65 17.00
CA ILE A 176 -11.86 18.00 16.99
C ILE A 176 -12.09 18.99 15.84
N PRO A 177 -12.97 18.67 14.88
CA PRO A 177 -13.33 19.61 13.82
C PRO A 177 -14.23 20.70 14.41
N VAL A 178 -13.87 21.96 14.16
CA VAL A 178 -14.67 23.14 14.54
C VAL A 178 -15.67 23.49 13.43
N THR A 179 -15.29 23.21 12.19
CA THR A 179 -16.13 23.37 10.99
C THR A 179 -16.32 22.04 10.30
N GLU A 180 -17.46 21.86 9.64
CA GLU A 180 -17.69 20.70 8.77
C GLU A 180 -16.76 20.69 7.55
N ALA A 181 -16.57 19.51 6.98
CA ALA A 181 -15.83 19.35 5.74
C ALA A 181 -16.61 19.91 4.56
N ASN A 182 -15.92 20.60 3.66
CA ASN A 182 -16.48 21.02 2.38
C ASN A 182 -16.47 19.85 1.39
N VAL A 183 -17.57 19.08 1.40
CA VAL A 183 -17.74 17.88 0.55
C VAL A 183 -17.84 18.20 -0.95
N SER A 184 -18.01 19.46 -1.36
CA SER A 184 -18.02 19.83 -2.79
C SER A 184 -16.68 19.58 -3.50
N THR A 185 -15.62 19.37 -2.73
CA THR A 185 -14.29 19.02 -3.22
C THR A 185 -14.09 17.51 -3.46
N LEU A 186 -15.10 16.70 -3.11
CA LEU A 186 -15.08 15.24 -3.20
C LEU A 186 -16.21 14.77 -4.13
N SER A 187 -15.91 13.81 -4.99
CA SER A 187 -16.92 13.13 -5.81
C SER A 187 -17.78 12.19 -4.96
N GLY A 188 -18.95 11.83 -5.48
CA GLY A 188 -19.80 10.81 -4.85
C GLY A 188 -19.10 9.47 -4.67
N GLN A 189 -18.25 9.08 -5.63
CA GLN A 189 -17.43 7.86 -5.56
C GLN A 189 -16.40 7.92 -4.42
N GLU A 190 -15.69 9.05 -4.27
CA GLU A 190 -14.73 9.24 -3.18
C GLU A 190 -15.42 9.23 -1.81
N LEU A 191 -16.57 9.90 -1.68
CA LEU A 191 -17.35 9.90 -0.44
C LEU A 191 -17.82 8.49 -0.07
N GLN A 192 -18.36 7.75 -1.04
CA GLN A 192 -18.80 6.36 -0.84
C GLN A 192 -17.63 5.46 -0.43
N HIS A 193 -16.46 5.65 -1.05
CA HIS A 193 -15.26 4.91 -0.70
C HIS A 193 -14.79 5.23 0.73
N ILE A 194 -14.70 6.51 1.10
CA ILE A 194 -14.32 6.94 2.45
C ILE A 194 -15.27 6.32 3.48
N ASP A 195 -16.59 6.43 3.27
CA ASP A 195 -17.59 5.87 4.18
C ASP A 195 -17.46 4.33 4.28
N GLY A 196 -17.17 3.64 3.18
CA GLY A 196 -16.92 2.19 3.17
C GLY A 196 -15.69 1.78 3.97
N VAL A 197 -14.58 2.54 3.85
CA VAL A 197 -13.36 2.30 4.65
C VAL A 197 -13.62 2.59 6.13
N LEU A 198 -14.35 3.66 6.47
CA LEU A 198 -14.70 3.98 7.84
C LEU A 198 -15.60 2.91 8.48
N LEU A 199 -16.57 2.38 7.72
CA LEU A 199 -17.42 1.27 8.19
C LEU A 199 -16.58 0.03 8.52
N ARG A 200 -15.64 -0.33 7.65
CA ARG A 200 -14.73 -1.47 7.83
C ARG A 200 -13.76 -1.28 9.01
N LEU A 201 -13.18 -0.10 9.17
CA LEU A 201 -11.94 0.04 9.96
C LEU A 201 -12.07 0.95 11.19
N ALA A 202 -13.03 1.88 11.25
CA ALA A 202 -13.08 2.88 12.32
C ALA A 202 -13.47 2.31 13.70
N HIS A 203 -13.90 1.05 13.78
CA HIS A 203 -14.17 0.38 15.05
C HIS A 203 -12.93 -0.34 15.62
N PHE A 204 -11.85 -0.47 14.85
CA PHE A 204 -10.61 -1.08 15.31
C PHE A 204 -9.80 -0.15 16.22
N SER A 205 -9.05 -0.76 17.13
CA SER A 205 -8.05 -0.09 17.95
C SER A 205 -6.81 0.27 17.14
N ALA A 206 -5.99 1.20 17.67
CA ALA A 206 -4.70 1.53 17.08
C ALA A 206 -3.80 0.29 16.88
N ARG A 207 -3.85 -0.67 17.82
CA ARG A 207 -3.10 -1.91 17.73
C ARG A 207 -3.56 -2.78 16.57
N GLN A 208 -4.87 -3.02 16.44
CA GLN A 208 -5.43 -3.84 15.36
C GLN A 208 -5.15 -3.23 13.99
N LEU A 209 -5.25 -1.89 13.86
CA LEU A 209 -4.92 -1.21 12.60
C LEU A 209 -3.42 -1.24 12.29
N SER A 210 -2.56 -1.15 13.31
CA SER A 210 -1.13 -1.36 13.13
C SER A 210 -0.84 -2.78 12.64
N GLU A 211 -1.41 -3.80 13.29
CA GLU A 211 -1.28 -5.21 12.89
C GLU A 211 -1.76 -5.44 11.45
N LEU A 212 -2.90 -4.86 11.06
CA LEU A 212 -3.41 -4.91 9.69
C LEU A 212 -2.44 -4.24 8.70
N SER A 213 -2.01 -3.01 8.98
CA SER A 213 -1.08 -2.28 8.11
C SER A 213 0.29 -2.94 8.01
N HIS A 214 0.71 -3.71 9.00
CA HIS A 214 1.98 -4.45 8.97
C HIS A 214 1.93 -5.67 8.05
N LYS A 215 0.73 -6.15 7.70
CA LYS A 215 0.52 -7.19 6.70
C LYS A 215 0.37 -6.63 5.29
N ASP A 216 0.20 -5.31 5.15
CA ASP A 216 -0.06 -4.68 3.88
C ASP A 216 1.22 -4.56 3.04
N THR A 217 1.14 -4.93 1.75
CA THR A 217 2.32 -5.06 0.89
C THR A 217 3.13 -3.77 0.77
N PRO A 218 2.54 -2.58 0.58
CA PRO A 218 3.32 -1.33 0.53
C PRO A 218 4.15 -1.10 1.80
N TRP A 219 3.61 -1.40 2.98
CA TRP A 219 4.35 -1.27 4.23
C TRP A 219 5.42 -2.35 4.38
N LEU A 220 5.11 -3.60 4.00
CA LEU A 220 6.02 -4.75 4.14
C LEU A 220 7.33 -4.59 3.38
N VAL A 221 7.25 -4.09 2.13
CA VAL A 221 8.40 -4.00 1.22
C VAL A 221 9.28 -2.78 1.47
N ALA A 222 8.71 -1.70 1.99
CA ALA A 222 9.43 -0.48 2.33
C ALA A 222 10.37 -0.69 3.54
N LYS A 223 11.52 -0.05 3.54
CA LYS A 223 12.44 0.05 4.69
C LYS A 223 11.95 1.09 5.70
N ASP A 224 12.50 1.07 6.91
CA ASP A 224 12.15 2.08 7.92
C ASP A 224 12.36 3.50 7.37
N LYS A 225 11.36 4.36 7.56
CA LYS A 225 11.26 5.73 7.04
C LYS A 225 11.23 5.88 5.51
N GLU A 226 11.23 4.79 4.76
CA GLU A 226 11.09 4.83 3.30
C GLU A 226 9.65 5.18 2.91
N VAL A 227 9.52 5.89 1.79
CA VAL A 227 8.23 6.24 1.20
C VAL A 227 7.55 4.95 0.71
N LEU A 228 6.24 4.85 0.97
CA LEU A 228 5.43 3.74 0.49
C LEU A 228 4.98 4.00 -0.95
N GLU A 229 5.28 3.09 -1.86
CA GLU A 229 4.85 3.19 -3.25
C GLU A 229 3.41 2.68 -3.39
N TYR A 230 2.57 3.47 -4.07
CA TYR A 230 1.15 3.14 -4.28
C TYR A 230 0.97 1.88 -5.12
N GLU A 231 1.80 1.65 -6.13
CA GLU A 231 1.73 0.47 -7.02
C GLU A 231 1.81 -0.86 -6.28
N PHE A 232 2.35 -0.89 -5.05
CA PHE A 232 2.40 -2.11 -4.26
C PHE A 232 1.03 -2.60 -3.77
N VAL A 233 -0.04 -1.81 -3.91
CA VAL A 233 -1.40 -2.27 -3.61
C VAL A 233 -1.85 -3.42 -4.51
N PHE A 234 -1.35 -3.49 -5.75
CA PHE A 234 -1.72 -4.56 -6.69
C PHE A 234 -1.12 -5.93 -6.34
N TYR A 235 -0.27 -5.98 -5.32
CA TYR A 235 0.35 -7.20 -4.80
C TYR A 235 -0.08 -7.47 -3.36
N ARG A 236 -1.21 -6.90 -2.92
CA ARG A 236 -1.79 -7.13 -1.60
C ARG A 236 -2.25 -8.57 -1.42
N PRO A 237 -2.09 -9.16 -0.22
CA PRO A 237 -2.80 -10.38 0.13
C PRO A 237 -4.31 -10.10 0.22
N GLU A 238 -5.11 -11.16 0.12
CA GLU A 238 -6.58 -11.10 0.22
C GLU A 238 -7.06 -10.36 1.48
N GLU A 239 -6.32 -10.46 2.59
CA GLU A 239 -6.65 -9.79 3.85
C GLU A 239 -6.66 -8.25 3.78
N THR A 240 -5.84 -7.64 2.90
CA THR A 240 -5.74 -6.17 2.76
C THR A 240 -6.21 -5.66 1.40
N SER A 241 -6.37 -6.54 0.42
CA SER A 241 -6.90 -6.21 -0.90
C SER A 241 -8.39 -5.83 -0.80
N VAL A 242 -8.78 -4.88 -1.65
CA VAL A 242 -10.18 -4.43 -1.79
C VAL A 242 -10.71 -4.55 -3.22
N ARG A 243 -9.94 -5.18 -4.12
CA ARG A 243 -10.41 -5.56 -5.46
C ARG A 243 -11.21 -6.84 -5.36
N GLU A 244 -12.40 -6.83 -5.94
CA GLU A 244 -13.12 -8.06 -6.27
C GLU A 244 -12.45 -8.63 -7.52
N TYR A 245 -11.73 -9.74 -7.37
CA TYR A 245 -11.24 -10.50 -8.53
C TYR A 245 -12.42 -11.28 -9.10
N GLU A 246 -12.75 -11.06 -10.38
CA GLU A 246 -13.72 -11.92 -11.06
C GLU A 246 -13.22 -13.38 -10.96
N PRO A 247 -14.06 -14.33 -10.53
CA PRO A 247 -13.69 -15.73 -10.56
C PRO A 247 -13.41 -16.12 -12.03
N LEU A 248 -12.20 -16.63 -12.26
CA LEU A 248 -11.75 -17.18 -13.55
C LEU A 248 -12.65 -18.33 -14.03
#